data_AF-A0A022G2Z5-F1
#
_entry.id   AF-A0A022G2Z5-F1
#
_cell.length_a   1.000
_cell.length_b   1.000
_cell.length_c   1.000
_cell.angle_alpha   90.00
_cell.angle_beta   90.00
_cell.angle_gamma   90.00
#
_symmetry.space_group_name_H-M   'P 1'
#
loop_
_entity.id
_entity.type
_entity.pdbx_description
1 polymer ?
#
loop_
_entity_poly.entity_id
_entity_poly.type
_entity_poly.pdbx_seq_one_letter_code
_entity_poly.pdbx_strand_id
1 'polypeptide(L)' 'MEIEQARGSAKDLLKHVLEHQPNLLGAQSGVHTGSGAELAEFCSNFIETYAKYLTTRQK' A
#
# COMPACT_ATOMS: atom_id res chain seq x y z
N MET A 1 -10.91 -9.37 13.24
CA MET A 1 -9.77 -9.77 12.38
C MET A 1 -8.47 -9.46 13.09
N GLU A 2 -7.50 -10.38 13.08
CA GLU A 2 -6.18 -10.13 13.65
C GLU A 2 -5.35 -9.18 12.77
N ILE A 3 -4.47 -8.39 13.39
CA ILE A 3 -3.68 -7.38 12.66
C ILE A 3 -2.78 -8.01 11.59
N GLU A 4 -2.29 -9.23 11.82
CA GLU A 4 -1.47 -9.97 10.84
C GLU A 4 -2.28 -10.36 9.60
N GLN A 5 -3.53 -10.81 9.77
CA GLN A 5 -4.43 -11.09 8.66
C GLN A 5 -4.78 -9.81 7.89
N ALA A 6 -5.01 -8.70 8.60
CA ALA A 6 -5.30 -7.40 7.99
C ALA A 6 -4.12 -6.88 7.15
N ARG A 7 -2.87 -7.09 7.62
CA ARG A 7 -1.66 -6.80 6.85
C ARG A 7 -1.54 -7.67 5.60
N GLY A 8 -1.90 -8.95 5.70
CA GLY A 8 -1.97 -9.85 4.54
C GLY A 8 -2.90 -9.32 3.46
N SER A 9 -4.15 -9.03 3.83
CA SER A 9 -5.15 -8.45 2.91
C SER A 9 -4.71 -7.12 2.31
N ALA A 10 -4.04 -6.26 3.08
CA ALA A 10 -3.51 -4.99 2.60
C ALA A 10 -2.39 -5.18 1.57
N LYS A 11 -1.50 -6.17 1.77
CA LYS A 11 -0.44 -6.52 0.81
C LYS A 11 -1.03 -7.03 -0.50
N ASP A 12 -2.02 -7.92 -0.44
CA ASP A 12 -2.65 -8.48 -1.63
C ASP A 12 -3.38 -7.40 -2.45
N LEU A 13 -4.06 -6.47 -1.77
CA LEU A 13 -4.68 -5.32 -2.42
C LEU A 13 -3.64 -4.43 -3.09
N LEU A 14 -2.56 -4.09 -2.38
CA LEU A 14 -1.49 -3.26 -2.94
C LEU A 14 -0.88 -3.92 -4.19
N LYS A 15 -0.60 -5.22 -4.12
CA LYS A 15 -0.10 -6.00 -5.26
C LYS A 15 -1.07 -5.94 -6.44
N HIS A 16 -2.36 -6.18 -6.21
CA HIS A 16 -3.39 -6.15 -7.24
C HIS A 16 -3.48 -4.78 -7.92
N VAL A 17 -3.41 -3.69 -7.14
CA VAL A 17 -3.41 -2.32 -7.65
C VAL A 17 -2.19 -2.05 -8.52
N LEU A 18 -0.99 -2.48 -8.10
CA LEU A 18 0.23 -2.29 -8.88
C LEU A 18 0.22 -3.08 -10.20
N GLU A 19 -0.36 -4.29 -10.20
CA GLU A 19 -0.50 -5.12 -11.41
C GLU A 19 -1.48 -4.51 -12.43
N HIS A 20 -2.57 -3.90 -11.97
CA HIS A 20 -3.62 -3.37 -12.86
C HIS A 20 -3.44 -1.89 -13.17
N GLN A 21 -2.66 -1.15 -12.37
CA GLN A 21 -2.40 0.28 -12.54
C GLN A 21 -0.90 0.57 -12.41
N PRO A 22 -0.07 0.12 -13.36
CA PRO A 22 1.38 0.35 -13.33
C PRO A 22 1.74 1.85 -13.36
N ASN A 23 0.85 2.68 -13.89
CA ASN A 23 1.03 4.13 -13.94
C ASN A 23 0.61 4.85 -12.65
N LEU A 24 0.06 4.16 -11.64
CA LEU A 24 -0.38 4.82 -10.40
C LEU A 24 0.78 5.54 -9.70
N LEU A 25 1.94 4.88 -9.67
CA LEU A 25 3.17 5.43 -9.09
C LEU A 25 3.87 6.38 -10.08
N GLY A 26 3.78 6.09 -11.38
CA GLY A 26 4.34 6.93 -12.45
C GLY A 26 3.61 8.26 -12.64
N ALA A 27 2.30 8.34 -12.38
CA ALA A 27 1.50 9.55 -12.51
C ALA A 27 1.74 10.54 -11.36
N GLN A 28 2.21 10.06 -10.20
CA GLN A 28 2.76 10.93 -9.16
C GLN A 28 4.19 11.39 -9.47
N SER A 29 4.86 10.77 -10.45
CA SER A 29 6.25 11.04 -10.84
C SER A 29 6.39 12.19 -11.85
N GLY A 30 5.60 13.26 -11.69
CA GLY A 30 5.85 14.53 -12.38
C GLY A 30 7.13 15.23 -11.89
N VAL A 31 7.64 14.83 -10.71
CA VAL A 31 8.84 15.37 -10.09
C VAL A 31 9.53 14.22 -9.36
N HIS A 32 10.75 13.90 -9.78
CA HIS A 32 11.69 12.97 -9.14
C HIS A 32 11.26 11.51 -9.02
N THR A 33 11.90 10.66 -9.84
CA THR A 33 12.30 9.31 -9.43
C THR A 33 13.26 9.39 -8.23
N GLY A 34 12.74 9.82 -7.09
CA GLY A 34 13.39 9.74 -5.80
C GLY A 34 13.35 8.28 -5.34
N SER A 35 14.53 7.76 -5.05
CA SER A 35 14.93 6.41 -4.61
C SER A 35 13.85 5.35 -4.33
N GLY A 36 14.16 4.08 -4.64
CA GLY A 36 13.36 2.92 -4.21
C GLY A 36 13.04 2.87 -2.70
N ALA A 37 13.71 3.67 -1.87
CA ALA A 37 13.37 3.87 -0.46
C ALA A 37 12.04 4.62 -0.25
N GLU A 38 11.74 5.66 -1.04
CA GLU A 38 10.46 6.40 -0.94
C GLU A 38 9.29 5.53 -1.39
N LEU A 39 9.50 4.72 -2.43
CA LEU A 39 8.51 3.74 -2.85
C LEU A 39 8.29 2.66 -1.77
N ALA A 40 9.37 2.17 -1.15
CA ALA A 40 9.26 1.22 -0.05
C ALA A 40 8.52 1.81 1.16
N GLU A 41 8.77 3.08 1.48
CA GLU A 41 8.09 3.81 2.54
C GLU A 41 6.60 3.97 2.24
N PHE A 42 6.23 4.37 1.01
CA PHE A 42 4.83 4.43 0.57
C PHE A 42 4.12 3.07 0.75
N CYS A 43 4.72 1.99 0.24
CA CYS A 43 4.16 0.65 0.33
C CYS A 43 3.96 0.23 1.81
N SER A 44 4.94 0.49 2.66
CA SER A 44 4.87 0.21 4.09
C SER A 44 3.73 0.99 4.77
N ASN A 45 3.65 2.30 4.49
CA ASN A 45 2.61 3.18 5.04
C ASN A 45 1.21 2.79 4.58
N PHE A 46 1.05 2.40 3.32
CA PHE A 46 -0.22 1.89 2.78
C PHE A 46 -0.68 0.64 3.54
N ILE A 47 0.21 -0.34 3.69
CA ILE A 47 -0.10 -1.62 4.37
C ILE A 47 -0.54 -1.37 5.81
N GLU A 48 0.22 -0.58 6.57
CA GLU A 48 -0.10 -0.32 7.98
C GLU A 48 -1.38 0.51 8.15
N THR A 49 -1.61 1.50 7.28
CA THR A 49 -2.82 2.34 7.34
C THR A 49 -4.06 1.53 7.00
N TYR A 50 -4.00 0.72 5.93
CA TYR A 50 -5.13 -0.09 5.51
C TYR A 50 -5.39 -1.24 6.48
N ALA A 51 -4.36 -1.87 7.04
CA ALA A 51 -4.51 -2.88 8.08
C ALA A 51 -5.21 -2.31 9.31
N LYS A 52 -4.80 -1.11 9.78
CA LYS A 52 -5.49 -0.41 10.89
C LYS A 52 -6.94 -0.13 10.55
N TYR A 53 -7.23 0.41 9.37
CA TYR A 53 -8.59 0.67 8.90
C TYR A 53 -9.46 -0.59 8.95
N LEU A 54 -8.95 -1.70 8.41
CA LEU A 54 -9.66 -2.98 8.38
C LEU A 54 -9.94 -3.53 9.79
N THR A 55 -9.00 -3.40 10.73
CA THR A 55 -9.21 -3.81 12.13
C THR A 55 -10.20 -2.91 12.88
N THR A 56 -10.29 -1.63 12.50
CA THR A 56 -11.21 -0.66 13.12
C THR A 56 -12.63 -0.82 12.60
N ARG A 57 -12.80 -1.13 11.31
CA ARG A 57 -14.11 -1.33 10.67
C ARG A 57 -14.81 -2.63 11.10
N GLN A 58 -14.09 -3.56 11.72
CA GLN A 58 -14.58 -4.87 12.17
C GLN A 58 -14.88 -4.88 13.69
N LYS A 59 -14.81 -3.73 14.37
CA LYS A 59 -15.26 -3.53 15.75
C LYS A 59 -16.60 -2.80 15.72
#